data_AF-M9LGF5-F1
#
_entry.id   AF-M9LGF5-F1
#
_cell.length_a   1.000
_cell.length_b   1.000
_cell.length_c   1.000
_cell.angle_alpha   90.00
_cell.angle_beta   90.00
_cell.angle_gamma   90.00
#
_symmetry.space_group_name_H-M   'P 1'
#
loop_
_entity.id
_entity.type
_entity.pdbx_description
1 polymer ?
#
loop_
_entity_poly.entity_id
_entity_poly.type
_entity_poly.pdbx_seq_one_letter_code
_entity_poly.pdbx_strand_id
1 'polypeptide(L)'
;MNYRRIVALALFGTMMSGTFASAQISAQEAEPAVVQGEKVQVVMNGSTIQDGGIMVEGRAFLSVRQLSDALQAFVTWDDASKKVVIDKPNVDLLLFKDNSLFGKVPTGKTSFTVLAQIDSLNTSVDTIKFTITDPKGNETDIQESPVEDNKEDNFWFRTNEFKYDFKTKGDYLISCYLKQKNGEYTLVSQKKLPTV
;
A
#
# COMPACT_ATOMS: atom_id res chain seq x y z
N MET A 1 -29.77 48.48 -63.01
CA MET A 1 -29.72 49.95 -63.14
C MET A 1 -29.22 50.49 -61.80
N ASN A 2 -27.90 50.49 -61.54
CA ASN A 2 -26.89 51.49 -61.89
C ASN A 2 -26.88 52.74 -60.97
N TYR A 3 -25.83 52.79 -60.12
CA TYR A 3 -25.08 53.98 -59.61
C TYR A 3 -25.81 54.90 -58.60
N ARG A 4 -25.17 55.65 -57.68
CA ARG A 4 -23.81 55.84 -57.13
C ARG A 4 -23.95 56.96 -56.06
N ARG A 5 -23.17 56.86 -54.96
CA ARG A 5 -22.54 57.95 -54.16
C ARG A 5 -23.49 58.89 -53.37
N ILE A 6 -23.21 59.23 -52.11
CA ILE A 6 -22.27 60.30 -51.71
C ILE A 6 -21.77 60.10 -50.25
N VAL A 7 -20.53 60.51 -50.05
CA VAL A 7 -19.72 60.56 -48.83
C VAL A 7 -20.07 61.79 -47.98
N ALA A 8 -20.00 61.67 -46.64
CA ALA A 8 -19.72 62.81 -45.76
C ALA A 8 -18.75 62.40 -44.63
N LEU A 9 -17.49 62.79 -44.80
CA LEU A 9 -16.53 63.17 -43.75
C LEU A 9 -17.15 64.30 -42.89
N ALA A 10 -16.79 64.63 -41.66
CA ALA A 10 -15.81 64.19 -40.66
C ALA A 10 -16.13 65.03 -39.40
N LEU A 11 -15.72 64.61 -38.20
CA LEU A 11 -14.97 65.50 -37.29
C LEU A 11 -14.39 64.71 -36.11
N PHE A 12 -13.07 64.79 -36.03
CA PHE A 12 -12.21 64.34 -34.95
C PHE A 12 -12.60 65.01 -33.62
N GLY A 13 -12.78 64.20 -32.59
CA GLY A 13 -12.80 64.63 -31.20
C GLY A 13 -11.81 63.77 -30.41
N THR A 14 -10.53 64.09 -30.49
CA THR A 14 -9.52 63.59 -29.55
C THR A 14 -9.62 64.40 -28.26
N MET A 15 -10.10 63.78 -27.18
CA MET A 15 -9.67 64.13 -25.84
C MET A 15 -9.30 62.84 -25.11
N MET A 16 -7.99 62.67 -24.91
CA MET A 16 -7.45 61.74 -23.93
C MET A 16 -7.84 62.25 -22.54
N SER A 17 -8.46 61.38 -21.73
CA SER A 17 -8.38 61.47 -20.28
C SER A 17 -8.81 60.14 -19.64
N GLY A 18 -7.86 59.47 -18.99
CA GLY A 18 -8.13 58.55 -17.89
C GLY A 18 -8.33 57.08 -18.26
N THR A 19 -7.23 56.34 -18.36
CA THR A 19 -7.22 54.88 -18.23
C THR A 19 -7.69 54.46 -16.84
N PHE A 20 -8.83 53.78 -16.75
CA PHE A 20 -9.02 52.70 -15.79
C PHE A 20 -9.22 51.44 -16.61
N ALA A 21 -8.14 50.69 -16.79
CA ALA A 21 -8.23 49.31 -17.24
C ALA A 21 -8.87 48.53 -16.09
N SER A 22 -10.18 48.33 -16.12
CA SER A 22 -10.79 47.21 -15.44
C SER A 22 -10.32 45.96 -16.17
N ALA A 23 -9.24 45.35 -15.67
CA ALA A 23 -8.91 43.98 -16.03
C ALA A 23 -10.07 43.10 -15.58
N GLN A 24 -11.00 42.81 -16.48
CA GLN A 24 -11.82 41.61 -16.37
C GLN A 24 -10.84 40.44 -16.48
N ILE A 25 -10.32 40.00 -15.33
CA ILE A 25 -9.80 38.65 -15.19
C ILE A 25 -11.03 37.76 -15.35
N SER A 26 -11.29 37.29 -16.57
CA SER A 26 -12.10 36.10 -16.73
C SER A 26 -11.38 35.01 -15.96
N ALA A 27 -11.96 34.55 -14.86
CA ALA A 27 -11.61 33.27 -14.27
C ALA A 27 -11.94 32.22 -15.34
N GLN A 28 -10.98 31.97 -16.23
CA GLN A 28 -11.01 30.77 -17.02
C GLN A 28 -10.70 29.68 -16.00
N GLU A 29 -11.76 29.05 -15.49
CA GLU A 29 -11.66 27.80 -14.77
C GLU A 29 -10.79 26.89 -15.65
N ALA A 30 -9.55 26.67 -15.21
CA ALA A 30 -8.70 25.69 -15.86
C ALA A 30 -9.44 24.37 -15.70
N GLU A 31 -10.01 23.86 -16.80
CA GLU A 31 -10.50 22.50 -16.83
C GLU A 31 -9.37 21.60 -16.32
N PRO A 32 -9.64 20.70 -15.36
CA PRO A 32 -8.60 19.82 -14.84
C PRO A 32 -8.02 19.07 -16.03
N ALA A 33 -6.72 19.27 -16.30
CA ALA A 33 -6.02 18.51 -17.31
C ALA A 33 -6.20 17.03 -16.99
N VAL A 34 -6.99 16.32 -17.80
CA VAL A 34 -7.17 14.89 -17.67
C VAL A 34 -5.83 14.27 -18.00
N VAL A 35 -5.09 13.86 -16.97
CA VAL A 35 -3.88 13.06 -17.14
C VAL A 35 -4.33 11.70 -17.68
N GLN A 36 -4.27 11.52 -19.00
CA GLN A 36 -4.57 10.25 -19.64
C GLN A 36 -3.40 9.30 -19.38
N GLY A 37 -3.51 8.55 -18.28
CA GLY A 37 -2.55 7.51 -17.94
C GLY A 37 -2.90 6.18 -18.59
N GLU A 38 -1.94 5.51 -19.23
CA GLU A 38 -2.14 4.15 -19.73
C GLU A 38 -2.05 3.14 -18.58
N LYS A 39 -2.97 2.18 -18.49
CA LYS A 39 -2.91 1.15 -17.45
C LYS A 39 -1.73 0.22 -17.69
N VAL A 40 -0.96 -0.06 -16.65
CA VAL A 40 0.11 -1.08 -16.66
C VAL A 40 -0.17 -2.22 -15.70
N GLN A 41 0.31 -3.40 -16.08
CA GLN A 41 0.26 -4.58 -15.24
C GLN A 41 1.37 -4.53 -14.21
N VAL A 42 1.05 -4.92 -12.98
CA VAL A 42 2.01 -5.06 -11.89
C VAL A 42 2.04 -6.52 -11.48
N VAL A 43 3.24 -7.09 -11.41
CA VAL A 43 3.46 -8.50 -11.06
C VAL A 43 4.37 -8.56 -9.84
N MET A 44 3.91 -9.23 -8.79
CA MET A 44 4.66 -9.46 -7.56
C MET A 44 4.75 -10.95 -7.30
N ASN A 45 5.97 -11.48 -7.19
CA ASN A 45 6.23 -12.90 -6.96
C ASN A 45 5.49 -13.84 -7.95
N GLY A 46 5.34 -13.40 -9.20
CA GLY A 46 4.62 -14.10 -10.26
C GLY A 46 3.10 -13.90 -10.27
N SER A 47 2.54 -13.25 -9.25
CA SER A 47 1.10 -12.94 -9.15
C SER A 47 0.79 -11.53 -9.66
N THR A 48 -0.27 -11.38 -10.45
CA THR A 48 -0.73 -10.04 -10.90
C THR A 48 -1.46 -9.32 -9.77
N ILE A 49 -1.10 -8.06 -9.51
CA ILE A 49 -1.81 -7.20 -8.57
C ILE A 49 -2.98 -6.52 -9.29
N GLN A 50 -4.17 -6.65 -8.72
CA GLN A 50 -5.44 -6.25 -9.36
C GLN A 50 -5.48 -4.76 -9.75
N ASP A 51 -5.07 -3.87 -8.85
CA ASP A 51 -5.15 -2.43 -9.11
C ASP A 51 -4.16 -1.96 -10.19
N GLY A 52 -3.12 -2.77 -10.49
CA GLY A 52 -2.11 -2.47 -11.51
C GLY A 52 -1.35 -1.17 -11.23
N GLY A 53 -1.00 -0.43 -12.28
CA GLY A 53 -0.46 0.92 -12.18
C GLY A 53 -0.91 1.78 -13.35
N ILE A 54 -0.46 3.03 -13.36
CA ILE A 54 -0.70 3.96 -14.47
C ILE A 54 0.64 4.48 -15.01
N MET A 55 0.75 4.65 -16.33
CA MET A 55 1.87 5.29 -17.00
C MET A 55 1.52 6.73 -17.28
N VAL A 56 2.31 7.66 -16.74
CA VAL A 56 2.19 9.08 -17.02
C VAL A 56 3.57 9.59 -17.41
N GLU A 57 3.68 10.18 -18.61
CA GLU A 57 4.93 10.75 -19.13
C GLU A 57 6.12 9.75 -19.08
N GLY A 58 5.88 8.50 -19.46
CA GLY A 58 6.91 7.45 -19.46
C GLY A 58 7.32 6.95 -18.07
N ARG A 59 6.62 7.33 -17.00
CA ARG A 59 6.84 6.85 -15.63
C ARG A 59 5.66 6.02 -15.14
N ALA A 60 5.94 4.88 -14.53
CA ALA A 60 4.93 4.04 -13.90
C ALA A 60 4.65 4.54 -12.48
N PHE A 61 3.37 4.66 -12.14
CA PHE A 61 2.90 5.01 -10.81
C PHE A 61 2.02 3.89 -10.27
N LEU A 62 2.23 3.57 -8.99
CA LEU A 62 1.45 2.59 -8.26
C LEU A 62 0.58 3.32 -7.24
N SER A 63 -0.58 2.75 -6.93
CA SER A 63 -1.35 3.27 -5.81
C SER A 63 -0.59 3.00 -4.50
N VAL A 64 -0.62 3.98 -3.61
CA VAL A 64 0.06 3.90 -2.30
C VAL A 64 -0.44 2.69 -1.51
N ARG A 65 -1.74 2.35 -1.63
CA ARG A 65 -2.34 1.21 -0.93
C ARG A 65 -1.71 -0.14 -1.32
N GLN A 66 -1.36 -0.33 -2.59
CA GLN A 66 -0.72 -1.57 -3.05
C GLN A 66 0.68 -1.78 -2.45
N LEU A 67 1.33 -0.71 -1.98
CA LEU A 67 2.67 -0.81 -1.39
C LEU A 67 2.65 -1.51 -0.04
N SER A 68 1.53 -1.46 0.71
CA SER A 68 1.44 -2.07 2.04
C SER A 68 1.72 -3.58 1.99
N ASP A 69 0.98 -4.31 1.17
CA ASP A 69 1.15 -5.76 1.03
C ASP A 69 2.46 -6.12 0.33
N ALA A 70 2.88 -5.29 -0.64
CA ALA A 70 4.07 -5.56 -1.43
C ALA A 70 5.37 -5.36 -0.65
N LEU A 71 5.40 -4.35 0.21
CA LEU A 71 6.55 -4.04 1.06
C LEU A 71 6.44 -4.71 2.42
N GLN A 72 5.28 -5.25 2.77
CA GLN A 72 4.96 -5.78 4.11
C GLN A 72 5.26 -4.73 5.18
N ALA A 73 4.67 -3.54 5.00
CA ALA A 73 4.97 -2.33 5.73
C ALA A 73 3.69 -1.59 6.12
N PHE A 74 3.76 -0.79 7.18
CA PHE A 74 2.72 0.22 7.44
C PHE A 74 2.87 1.34 6.42
N VAL A 75 1.80 1.60 5.66
CA VAL A 75 1.79 2.67 4.64
C VAL A 75 0.66 3.63 4.95
N THR A 76 1.02 4.88 5.25
CA THR A 76 0.07 5.93 5.64
C THR A 76 0.11 7.07 4.63
N TRP A 77 -1.06 7.50 4.18
CA TRP A 77 -1.24 8.75 3.44
C TRP A 77 -1.62 9.87 4.41
N ASP A 78 -0.73 10.84 4.56
CA ASP A 78 -1.02 12.09 5.26
C ASP A 78 -1.49 13.14 4.24
N ASP A 79 -2.80 13.34 4.18
CA ASP A 79 -3.40 14.27 3.23
C ASP A 79 -3.08 15.74 3.52
N ALA A 80 -2.82 16.10 4.79
CA ALA A 80 -2.54 17.47 5.18
C ALA A 80 -1.16 17.92 4.68
N SER A 81 -0.15 17.04 4.78
CA SER A 81 1.21 17.32 4.30
C SER A 81 1.50 16.79 2.90
N LYS A 82 0.51 16.15 2.25
CA LYS A 82 0.66 15.46 0.95
C LYS A 82 1.85 14.50 0.95
N LYS A 83 1.96 13.70 2.01
CA LYS A 83 3.10 12.83 2.28
C LYS A 83 2.68 11.38 2.40
N VAL A 84 3.43 10.49 1.77
CA VAL A 84 3.37 9.05 2.03
C VAL A 84 4.44 8.71 3.07
N VAL A 85 4.04 8.04 4.14
CA VAL A 85 4.96 7.50 5.15
C VAL A 85 4.94 5.98 5.04
N ILE A 86 6.12 5.37 4.97
CA ILE A 86 6.30 3.92 4.90
C ILE A 86 7.17 3.52 6.08
N ASP A 87 6.57 2.84 7.05
CA ASP A 87 7.27 2.27 8.20
C ASP A 87 7.37 0.75 7.99
N LYS A 88 8.54 0.31 7.52
CA LYS A 88 8.81 -1.10 7.23
C LYS A 88 9.67 -1.72 8.33
N PRO A 89 9.08 -2.49 9.27
CA PRO A 89 9.90 -3.23 10.22
C PRO A 89 10.74 -4.30 9.49
N ASN A 90 11.75 -4.79 10.18
CA ASN A 90 12.40 -6.05 9.82
C ASN A 90 11.75 -7.17 10.64
N VAL A 91 11.32 -8.23 9.97
CA VAL A 91 10.59 -9.31 10.64
C VAL A 91 11.04 -10.66 10.10
N ASP A 92 11.80 -11.37 10.91
CA ASP A 92 12.27 -12.72 10.63
C ASP A 92 11.34 -13.77 11.25
N LEU A 93 10.86 -14.69 10.42
CA LEU A 93 10.01 -15.80 10.85
C LEU A 93 10.77 -17.13 10.84
N LEU A 94 10.81 -17.79 11.98
CA LEU A 94 11.42 -19.11 12.17
C LEU A 94 10.38 -20.07 12.73
N LEU A 95 10.32 -21.30 12.21
CA LEU A 95 9.41 -22.32 12.71
C LEU A 95 10.21 -23.38 13.47
N PHE A 96 9.68 -23.79 14.61
CA PHE A 96 10.26 -24.83 15.45
C PHE A 96 9.27 -25.96 15.65
N LYS A 97 9.74 -27.19 15.42
CA LYS A 97 9.08 -28.40 15.86
C LYS A 97 9.92 -28.94 17.00
N ASP A 98 9.31 -29.05 18.19
CA ASP A 98 10.04 -29.28 19.43
C ASP A 98 11.10 -28.16 19.64
N ASN A 99 12.38 -28.47 19.42
CA ASN A 99 13.50 -27.52 19.45
C ASN A 99 14.31 -27.47 18.14
N SER A 100 13.80 -28.06 17.06
CA SER A 100 14.48 -28.07 15.77
C SER A 100 13.82 -27.11 14.79
N LEU A 101 14.66 -26.30 14.14
CA LEU A 101 14.24 -25.45 13.03
C LEU A 101 13.78 -26.30 11.85
N PHE A 102 12.70 -25.89 11.20
CA PHE A 102 12.28 -26.49 9.95
C PHE A 102 11.77 -25.44 8.96
N GLY A 103 11.92 -25.75 7.68
CA GLY A 103 11.46 -24.92 6.57
C GLY A 103 10.61 -25.67 5.55
N LYS A 104 10.27 -26.94 5.83
CA LYS A 104 9.36 -27.76 5.04
C LYS A 104 8.59 -28.70 5.96
N VAL A 105 7.39 -29.11 5.57
CA VAL A 105 6.51 -29.91 6.43
C VAL A 105 6.02 -31.17 5.69
N PRO A 106 5.95 -32.35 6.32
CA PRO A 106 5.28 -33.49 5.70
C PRO A 106 3.76 -33.27 5.66
N THR A 107 3.07 -33.97 4.76
CA THR A 107 1.61 -34.08 4.87
C THR A 107 1.21 -34.78 6.17
N GLY A 108 0.09 -34.37 6.76
CA GLY A 108 -0.44 -34.89 8.02
C GLY A 108 -0.25 -33.94 9.19
N LYS A 109 -0.45 -34.45 10.41
CA LYS A 109 -0.46 -33.63 11.63
C LYS A 109 0.95 -33.25 12.06
N THR A 110 1.17 -31.95 12.26
CA THR A 110 2.40 -31.41 12.83
C THR A 110 2.06 -30.37 13.91
N SER A 111 2.71 -30.50 15.06
CA SER A 111 2.78 -29.46 16.09
C SER A 111 4.00 -28.57 15.84
N PHE A 112 3.86 -27.27 15.95
CA PHE A 112 4.97 -26.33 15.82
C PHE A 112 4.71 -25.01 16.56
N THR A 113 5.78 -24.23 16.78
CA THR A 113 5.70 -22.84 17.21
C THR A 113 6.31 -21.94 16.13
N VAL A 114 5.81 -20.72 16.00
CA VAL A 114 6.42 -19.67 15.18
C VAL A 114 7.16 -18.71 16.12
N LEU A 115 8.42 -18.42 15.81
CA LEU A 115 9.18 -17.33 16.40
C LEU A 115 9.26 -16.20 15.40
N ALA A 116 8.83 -15.01 15.81
CA ALA A 116 9.09 -13.77 15.10
C ALA A 116 10.12 -12.96 15.87
N GLN A 117 11.17 -12.54 15.18
CA GLN A 117 12.07 -11.48 15.63
C GLN A 117 11.69 -10.23 14.86
N ILE A 118 11.28 -9.18 15.57
CA ILE A 118 10.89 -7.89 15.01
C ILE A 118 11.92 -6.86 15.44
N ASP A 119 12.41 -6.05 14.50
CA ASP A 119 13.26 -4.88 14.78
C ASP A 119 12.93 -3.72 13.82
N SER A 120 13.62 -2.59 14.00
CA SER A 120 13.43 -1.37 13.20
C SER A 120 11.99 -0.84 13.26
N LEU A 121 11.32 -1.02 14.40
CA LEU A 121 9.94 -0.61 14.61
C LEU A 121 9.87 0.85 15.04
N ASN A 122 9.46 1.74 14.12
CA ASN A 122 9.36 3.18 14.37
C ASN A 122 7.97 3.63 14.86
N THR A 123 7.09 2.69 15.20
CA THR A 123 5.69 2.94 15.54
C THR A 123 5.22 1.97 16.62
N SER A 124 4.37 2.44 17.53
CA SER A 124 3.81 1.57 18.58
C SER A 124 2.81 0.58 17.97
N VAL A 125 2.88 -0.67 18.44
CA VAL A 125 1.97 -1.73 18.03
C VAL A 125 1.33 -2.34 19.26
N ASP A 126 0.02 -2.56 19.19
CA ASP A 126 -0.78 -3.03 20.32
C ASP A 126 -0.98 -4.55 20.26
N THR A 127 -0.92 -5.14 19.07
CA THR A 127 -1.28 -6.55 18.87
C THR A 127 -0.45 -7.18 17.76
N ILE A 128 -0.03 -8.42 18.00
CA ILE A 128 0.59 -9.30 17.01
C ILE A 128 -0.36 -10.47 16.71
N LYS A 129 -0.48 -10.84 15.44
CA LYS A 129 -1.30 -11.97 14.99
C LYS A 129 -0.54 -12.83 13.99
N PHE A 130 -0.68 -14.14 14.11
CA PHE A 130 -0.16 -15.12 13.18
C PHE A 130 -1.29 -15.91 12.55
N THR A 131 -1.21 -16.14 11.24
CA THR A 131 -2.13 -17.01 10.51
C THR A 131 -1.36 -18.02 9.67
N ILE A 132 -2.04 -19.12 9.32
CA ILE A 132 -1.60 -20.07 8.29
C ILE A 132 -2.63 -20.09 7.16
N THR A 133 -2.19 -19.91 5.92
CA THR A 133 -3.01 -20.09 4.72
C THR A 133 -2.62 -21.38 4.02
N ASP A 134 -3.60 -22.21 3.69
CA ASP A 134 -3.39 -23.47 2.96
C ASP A 134 -3.21 -23.25 1.44
N PRO A 135 -2.77 -24.27 0.67
CA PRO A 135 -2.60 -24.15 -0.79
C PRO A 135 -3.88 -23.82 -1.57
N LYS A 136 -5.07 -23.91 -0.93
CA LYS A 136 -6.36 -23.57 -1.51
C LYS A 136 -6.81 -22.15 -1.14
N GLY A 137 -6.01 -21.42 -0.35
CA GLY A 137 -6.31 -20.08 0.11
C GLY A 137 -7.15 -20.02 1.39
N ASN A 138 -7.39 -21.15 2.08
CA ASN A 138 -8.11 -21.13 3.35
C ASN A 138 -7.17 -20.67 4.47
N GLU A 139 -7.54 -19.58 5.13
CA GLU A 139 -6.79 -19.05 6.27
C GLU A 139 -7.28 -19.65 7.60
N THR A 140 -6.36 -19.81 8.55
CA THR A 140 -6.63 -20.22 9.93
C THR A 140 -5.75 -19.42 10.88
N ASP A 141 -6.31 -18.87 11.94
CA ASP A 141 -5.55 -18.19 12.98
C ASP A 141 -4.68 -19.19 13.75
N ILE A 142 -3.41 -18.82 13.95
CA ILE A 142 -2.46 -19.54 14.82
C ILE A 142 -2.57 -18.98 16.23
N GLN A 143 -2.39 -17.66 16.37
CA GLN A 143 -2.46 -16.95 17.64
C GLN A 143 -2.58 -15.44 17.40
N GLU A 144 -3.34 -14.78 18.28
CA GLU A 144 -3.35 -13.33 18.44
C GLU A 144 -2.99 -13.00 19.89
N SER A 145 -2.14 -11.98 20.11
CA SER A 145 -1.74 -11.58 21.46
C SER A 145 -1.40 -10.09 21.53
N PRO A 146 -1.69 -9.44 22.66
CA PRO A 146 -1.23 -8.07 22.88
C PRO A 146 0.29 -8.02 22.88
N VAL A 147 0.85 -6.91 22.41
CA VAL A 147 2.28 -6.61 22.57
C VAL A 147 2.39 -5.69 23.78
N GLU A 148 3.00 -6.17 24.87
CA GLU A 148 3.15 -5.39 26.09
C GLU A 148 4.12 -4.22 25.86
N ASP A 149 3.61 -3.00 26.03
CA ASP A 149 4.29 -1.70 26.11
C ASP A 149 5.69 -1.68 25.45
N ASN A 150 5.69 -1.76 24.12
CA ASN A 150 6.89 -1.86 23.29
C ASN A 150 7.63 -0.51 23.16
N LYS A 151 8.19 -0.04 24.27
CA LYS A 151 9.06 1.16 24.28
C LYS A 151 10.36 0.97 23.50
N GLU A 152 10.69 -0.26 23.16
CA GLU A 152 11.84 -0.64 22.36
C GLU A 152 11.47 -0.77 20.88
N ASP A 153 12.42 -0.46 20.00
CA ASP A 153 12.30 -0.59 18.54
C ASP A 153 12.36 -2.04 18.05
N ASN A 154 12.57 -3.00 18.95
CA ASN A 154 12.67 -4.42 18.67
C ASN A 154 12.00 -5.27 19.76
N PHE A 155 11.44 -6.41 19.36
CA PHE A 155 10.92 -7.42 20.27
C PHE A 155 10.86 -8.79 19.61
N TRP A 156 10.79 -9.83 20.45
CA TRP A 156 10.70 -11.22 20.02
C TRP A 156 9.39 -11.79 20.50
N PHE A 157 8.70 -12.54 19.66
CA PHE A 157 7.46 -13.20 20.02
C PHE A 157 7.48 -14.65 19.57
N ARG A 158 7.22 -15.57 20.50
CA ARG A 158 7.03 -16.99 20.21
C ARG A 158 5.58 -17.36 20.45
N THR A 159 4.93 -17.97 19.46
CA THR A 159 3.58 -18.51 19.64
C THR A 159 3.58 -19.69 20.61
N ASN A 160 2.42 -19.97 21.18
CA ASN A 160 2.10 -21.26 21.77
C ASN A 160 2.26 -22.37 20.72
N GLU A 161 2.37 -23.61 21.18
CA GLU A 161 2.35 -24.77 20.28
C GLU A 161 1.02 -24.82 19.53
N PHE A 162 1.10 -24.81 18.21
CA PHE A 162 -0.04 -24.89 17.31
C PHE A 162 -0.03 -26.22 16.58
N LYS A 163 -1.18 -26.91 16.57
CA LYS A 163 -1.35 -28.20 15.91
C LYS A 163 -2.12 -28.01 14.62
N TYR A 164 -1.53 -28.42 13.51
CA TYR A 164 -2.15 -28.26 12.19
C TYR A 164 -2.07 -29.55 11.38
N ASP A 165 -3.08 -29.80 10.55
CA ASP A 165 -3.15 -30.96 9.67
C ASP A 165 -2.90 -30.54 8.22
N PHE A 166 -1.70 -30.83 7.72
CA PHE A 166 -1.25 -30.47 6.38
C PHE A 166 -1.82 -31.45 5.34
N LYS A 167 -3.09 -31.26 4.96
CA LYS A 167 -3.87 -32.20 4.14
C LYS A 167 -3.50 -32.21 2.65
N THR A 168 -2.96 -31.11 2.12
CA THR A 168 -2.79 -30.94 0.67
C THR A 168 -1.33 -30.65 0.37
N LYS A 169 -0.78 -31.27 -0.68
CA LYS A 169 0.55 -30.89 -1.18
C LYS A 169 0.52 -29.48 -1.77
N GLY A 170 1.51 -28.68 -1.46
CA GLY A 170 1.66 -27.32 -1.97
C GLY A 170 2.37 -26.40 -0.99
N ASP A 171 2.27 -25.11 -1.28
CA ASP A 171 2.84 -24.05 -0.45
C ASP A 171 1.79 -23.60 0.58
N TYR A 172 2.15 -23.73 1.86
CA TYR A 172 1.45 -23.06 2.95
C TYR A 172 2.12 -21.71 3.23
N LEU A 173 1.37 -20.73 3.71
CA LEU A 173 1.90 -19.40 4.05
C LEU A 173 1.66 -19.12 5.52
N ILE A 174 2.75 -18.87 6.27
CA ILE A 174 2.68 -18.34 7.62
C ILE A 174 2.78 -16.82 7.52
N SER A 175 1.74 -16.12 7.93
CA SER A 175 1.69 -14.65 7.90
C SER A 175 1.80 -14.08 9.31
N CYS A 176 2.58 -13.02 9.47
CA CYS A 176 2.68 -12.23 10.69
C CYS A 176 2.10 -10.85 10.44
N TYR A 177 1.16 -10.46 11.29
CA TYR A 177 0.48 -9.17 11.26
C TYR A 177 0.76 -8.40 12.53
N LEU A 178 0.91 -7.09 12.39
CA LEU A 178 0.94 -6.16 13.49
C LEU A 178 -0.22 -5.17 13.36
N LYS A 179 -0.74 -4.72 14.50
CA LYS A 179 -1.78 -3.70 14.58
C LYS A 179 -1.28 -2.52 15.39
N GLN A 180 -1.29 -1.34 14.79
CA GLN A 180 -1.07 -0.07 15.49
C GLN A 180 -2.31 0.29 16.33
N LYS A 181 -2.14 1.19 17.30
CA LYS A 181 -3.25 1.70 18.10
C LYS A 181 -4.33 2.34 17.22
N ASN A 182 -5.57 1.87 17.35
CA ASN A 182 -6.72 2.26 16.52
C ASN A 182 -6.52 2.02 15.00
N GLY A 183 -5.54 1.20 14.62
CA GLY A 183 -5.29 0.81 13.23
C GLY A 183 -5.86 -0.57 12.89
N GLU A 184 -5.68 -0.95 11.63
CA GLU A 184 -6.00 -2.28 11.12
C GLU A 184 -4.79 -3.22 11.20
N TYR A 185 -5.03 -4.52 11.09
CA TYR A 185 -3.95 -5.49 10.95
C TYR A 185 -3.22 -5.27 9.62
N THR A 186 -1.90 -5.09 9.71
CA THR A 186 -1.01 -4.92 8.57
C THR A 186 -0.10 -6.13 8.48
N LEU A 187 -0.01 -6.74 7.29
CA LEU A 187 0.95 -7.82 7.03
C LEU A 187 2.37 -7.26 7.08
N VAL A 188 3.21 -7.79 7.95
CA VAL A 188 4.60 -7.33 8.12
C VAL A 188 5.64 -8.39 7.81
N SER A 189 5.22 -9.66 7.68
CA SER A 189 6.08 -10.74 7.19
C SER A 189 5.27 -11.92 6.71
N GLN A 190 5.80 -12.64 5.74
CA GLN A 190 5.23 -13.91 5.30
C GLN A 190 6.33 -14.94 5.02
N LYS A 191 6.16 -16.16 5.53
CA LYS A 191 7.03 -17.30 5.25
C LYS A 191 6.28 -18.38 4.50
N LYS A 192 6.81 -18.75 3.34
CA LYS A 192 6.39 -19.94 2.59
C LYS A 192 6.91 -21.21 3.28
N LEU A 193 6.01 -22.17 3.49
CA LEU A 193 6.28 -23.48 4.06
C LEU A 193 5.80 -24.56 3.07
N PRO A 194 6.67 -25.07 2.19
CA PRO A 194 6.30 -26.10 1.24
C PRO A 194 6.15 -27.47 1.91
N THR A 195 5.21 -28.27 1.40
CA THR A 195 5.11 -29.68 1.79
C THR A 195 6.19 -30.55 1.13
N VAL A 196 6.73 -31.53 1.86
CA VAL A 196 7.57 -32.62 1.31
C VAL A 196 6.78 -33.90 1.07
#